data_AF-A0A2W4W250-F1
#
_entry.id   AF-A0A2W4W250-F1
#
_cell.length_a   1.000
_cell.length_b   1.000
_cell.length_c   1.000
_cell.angle_alpha   90.00
_cell.angle_beta   90.00
_cell.angle_gamma   90.00
#
_symmetry.space_group_name_H-M   'P 1'
#
loop_
_entity.id
_entity.type
_entity.pdbx_description
1 polymer ?
#
loop_
_entity_poly.entity_id
_entity_poly.type
_entity_poly.pdbx_seq_one_letter_code
_entity_poly.pdbx_strand_id
1 'polypeptide(L)'
;MTLAKPTVLESPTLAAVKAYIRDQWHELTRSHDHILDAAYDEKIAHEKNGPWLIYVSGQEDAEQIAAHLSQFVTPEEMANIAVKPLPLESDQISGHGLLYLPGEYVVPGGRFNELYGWDSYFIVLGLLHDQEFALAKSLIEQLLYEVKHYGTVLNANRTYYLNRSQPPVLSRMVLEWFDRCHDKDWLTDTLPQLESYYYYWAVPPHLNQATGLSRYYAVADGPAPEVLYSERDEAGRSHFDRVREFYRTNTVTDYDASLYYDREADELTDLFYKGDRAMRESGLDPTNRFGPFSVDVIHYAPVCLNVLLYQMEHDIAHIYDIIEIPELAHQWRDRADRRQCLVDQYLWDEDSGFYLDYNFRSSCHRRYEYATAFYPLWGGLASPEQAQRVVDNLHRFEAPGGLRTSNFVSGNQWDAPFGWAPLQYFAVKGLLRYGYKTEALRLAEKFVAMLVKDFERCGVLLEKYDIEKCTGDVSGAIEFGYSSNEVGFGWTNGVFLELLDILEQG
;
A
#
# COMPACT_ATOMS: atom_id res chain seq x y z
N MET A 1 21.65 16.87 25.00
CA MET A 1 20.48 17.40 25.71
C MET A 1 19.54 16.23 25.88
N THR A 2 19.15 15.89 27.11
CA THR A 2 18.09 14.92 27.36
C THR A 2 16.80 15.52 26.80
N LEU A 3 16.22 14.91 25.77
CA LEU A 3 14.91 15.33 25.26
C LEU A 3 13.91 15.19 26.42
N ALA A 4 13.03 16.17 26.58
CA ALA A 4 11.95 16.04 27.56
C ALA A 4 11.09 14.82 27.17
N LYS A 5 10.62 14.07 28.16
CA LYS A 5 9.77 12.90 27.91
C LYS A 5 8.55 13.34 27.07
N PRO A 6 8.22 12.65 25.96
CA PRO A 6 7.10 13.02 25.12
C PRO A 6 5.81 13.10 25.94
N THR A 7 5.08 14.20 25.81
CA THR A 7 3.89 14.50 26.63
C THR A 7 2.76 13.52 26.41
N VAL A 8 2.68 12.95 25.21
CA VAL A 8 1.65 11.97 24.84
C VAL A 8 1.74 10.67 25.63
N LEU A 9 2.93 10.30 26.12
CA LEU A 9 3.14 9.09 26.91
C LEU A 9 2.49 9.15 28.30
N GLU A 10 2.06 10.33 28.74
CA GLU A 10 1.37 10.54 30.01
C GLU A 10 -0.16 10.62 29.83
N SER A 11 -0.67 10.50 28.60
CA SER A 11 -2.11 10.55 28.35
C SER A 11 -2.82 9.35 29.00
N PRO A 12 -3.90 9.58 29.78
CA PRO A 12 -4.71 8.50 30.33
C PRO A 12 -5.42 7.69 29.23
N THR A 13 -5.60 8.27 28.05
CA THR A 13 -6.28 7.65 26.91
C THR A 13 -5.39 6.64 26.18
N LEU A 14 -4.08 6.69 26.35
CA LEU A 14 -3.13 5.81 25.67
C LEU A 14 -3.42 4.32 25.94
N ALA A 15 -3.81 3.98 27.18
CA ALA A 15 -4.20 2.63 27.53
C ALA A 15 -5.47 2.17 26.79
N ALA A 16 -6.43 3.06 26.57
CA ALA A 16 -7.65 2.77 25.83
C ALA A 16 -7.36 2.57 24.33
N VAL A 17 -6.45 3.35 23.74
CA VAL A 17 -6.03 3.16 22.34
C VAL A 17 -5.32 1.81 22.17
N LYS A 18 -4.39 1.46 23.06
CA LYS A 18 -3.71 0.13 23.01
C LYS A 18 -4.71 -1.02 23.15
N ALA A 19 -5.71 -0.90 24.03
CA ALA A 19 -6.75 -1.91 24.20
C ALA A 19 -7.62 -2.03 22.94
N TYR A 20 -8.05 -0.89 22.38
CA TYR A 20 -8.80 -0.84 21.13
C TYR A 20 -8.06 -1.55 19.99
N ILE A 21 -6.77 -1.24 19.79
CA ILE A 21 -5.96 -1.85 18.73
C ILE A 21 -5.90 -3.37 18.90
N ARG A 22 -5.66 -3.86 20.11
CA ARG A 22 -5.60 -5.30 20.39
C ARG A 22 -6.92 -6.00 20.04
N ASP A 23 -8.05 -5.41 20.43
CA ASP A 23 -9.37 -5.96 20.12
C ASP A 23 -9.63 -5.94 18.61
N GLN A 24 -9.18 -4.90 17.90
CA GLN A 24 -9.35 -4.79 16.45
C GLN A 24 -8.62 -5.87 15.66
N TRP A 25 -7.49 -6.43 16.12
CA TRP A 25 -6.82 -7.50 15.37
C TRP A 25 -7.72 -8.71 15.15
N HIS A 26 -8.51 -9.08 16.16
CA HIS A 26 -9.45 -10.18 16.06
C HIS A 26 -10.69 -9.81 15.22
N GLU A 27 -11.25 -8.62 15.40
CA GLU A 27 -12.40 -8.14 14.61
C GLU A 27 -12.10 -8.00 13.11
N LEU A 28 -10.85 -7.64 12.78
CA LEU A 28 -10.37 -7.50 11.40
C LEU A 28 -9.86 -8.83 10.82
N THR A 29 -9.83 -9.91 11.60
CA THR A 29 -9.42 -11.22 11.08
C THR A 29 -10.51 -11.81 10.18
N ARG A 30 -10.09 -12.46 9.10
CA ARG A 30 -10.93 -13.31 8.23
C ARG A 30 -10.31 -14.69 8.19
N SER A 31 -11.17 -15.70 8.26
CA SER A 31 -10.84 -17.12 8.23
C SER A 31 -11.90 -17.85 7.40
N HIS A 32 -11.83 -19.18 7.31
CA HIS A 32 -12.90 -19.98 6.69
C HIS A 32 -14.24 -19.86 7.42
N ASP A 33 -14.26 -19.54 8.72
CA ASP A 33 -15.51 -19.24 9.46
C ASP A 33 -16.18 -17.96 8.95
N HIS A 34 -15.40 -17.05 8.37
CA HIS A 34 -15.83 -15.75 7.86
C HIS A 34 -15.99 -15.74 6.33
N ILE A 35 -16.00 -16.91 5.68
CA ILE A 35 -15.86 -16.97 4.22
C ILE A 35 -17.03 -16.32 3.47
N LEU A 36 -18.25 -16.36 4.02
CA LEU A 36 -19.41 -15.68 3.43
C LEU A 36 -19.27 -14.15 3.53
N ASP A 37 -18.85 -13.66 4.69
CA ASP A 37 -18.61 -12.23 4.93
C ASP A 37 -17.46 -11.72 4.07
N ALA A 38 -16.39 -12.51 3.91
CA ALA A 38 -15.30 -12.21 3.00
C ALA A 38 -15.78 -12.21 1.53
N ALA A 39 -16.70 -13.10 1.17
CA ALA A 39 -17.22 -13.17 -0.20
C ALA A 39 -18.16 -12.00 -0.54
N TYR A 40 -18.85 -11.42 0.44
CA TYR A 40 -19.66 -10.21 0.27
C TYR A 40 -18.82 -9.05 -0.28
N ASP A 41 -19.31 -8.40 -1.34
CA ASP A 41 -18.63 -7.29 -2.01
C ASP A 41 -19.62 -6.19 -2.39
N GLU A 42 -19.61 -5.08 -1.66
CA GLU A 42 -20.40 -3.89 -1.98
C GLU A 42 -19.76 -3.00 -3.06
N LYS A 43 -18.53 -3.31 -3.50
CA LYS A 43 -17.80 -2.50 -4.48
C LYS A 43 -18.16 -2.84 -5.92
N ILE A 44 -18.92 -3.90 -6.15
CA ILE A 44 -19.36 -4.34 -7.48
C ILE A 44 -20.87 -4.57 -7.50
N ALA A 45 -21.46 -4.59 -8.70
CA ALA A 45 -22.83 -5.02 -8.87
C ALA A 45 -22.95 -6.52 -8.57
N HIS A 46 -23.91 -6.90 -7.72
CA HIS A 46 -24.22 -8.29 -7.40
C HIS A 46 -25.64 -8.66 -7.85
N GLU A 47 -25.83 -9.88 -8.36
CA GLU A 47 -27.14 -10.37 -8.75
C GLU A 47 -28.01 -10.60 -7.51
N LYS A 48 -29.23 -10.05 -7.51
CA LYS A 48 -30.15 -10.19 -6.37
C LYS A 48 -30.52 -11.67 -6.18
N ASN A 49 -30.18 -12.22 -5.02
CA ASN A 49 -30.34 -13.63 -4.65
C ASN A 49 -29.40 -14.62 -5.37
N GLY A 50 -28.37 -14.14 -6.07
CA GLY A 50 -27.30 -15.00 -6.59
C GLY A 50 -26.29 -15.37 -5.49
N PRO A 51 -25.62 -16.54 -5.59
CA PRO A 51 -24.57 -16.91 -4.65
C PRO A 51 -23.33 -16.02 -4.85
N TRP A 52 -22.59 -15.78 -3.77
CA TRP A 52 -21.28 -15.13 -3.84
C TRP A 52 -20.25 -16.06 -4.44
N LEU A 53 -19.44 -15.53 -5.36
CA LEU A 53 -18.46 -16.30 -6.11
C LEU A 53 -17.14 -16.38 -5.34
N ILE A 54 -16.63 -17.59 -5.20
CA ILE A 54 -15.28 -17.87 -4.69
C ILE A 54 -14.52 -18.61 -5.78
N TYR A 55 -13.38 -18.05 -6.17
CA TYR A 55 -12.51 -18.59 -7.20
C TYR A 55 -11.28 -19.24 -6.58
N VAL A 56 -11.08 -20.52 -6.91
CA VAL A 56 -9.97 -21.35 -6.47
C VAL A 56 -8.91 -21.43 -7.57
N SER A 57 -7.63 -21.41 -7.20
CA SER A 57 -6.54 -21.53 -8.18
C SER A 57 -6.72 -22.77 -9.06
N GLY A 58 -6.42 -22.68 -10.37
CA GLY A 58 -6.45 -23.83 -11.27
C GLY A 58 -5.42 -24.92 -10.93
N GLN A 59 -4.52 -24.66 -9.99
CA GLN A 59 -3.55 -25.61 -9.45
C GLN A 59 -4.11 -26.45 -8.29
N GLU A 60 -5.35 -26.17 -7.86
CA GLU A 60 -6.00 -26.81 -6.72
C GLU A 60 -7.35 -27.43 -7.10
N ASP A 61 -7.89 -28.24 -6.21
CA ASP A 61 -9.17 -28.92 -6.38
C ASP A 61 -10.30 -28.11 -5.72
N ALA A 62 -11.09 -27.44 -6.57
CA ALA A 62 -12.22 -26.62 -6.13
C ALA A 62 -13.32 -27.44 -5.42
N GLU A 63 -13.52 -28.72 -5.76
CA GLU A 63 -14.51 -29.58 -5.10
C GLU A 63 -14.03 -29.95 -3.69
N GLN A 64 -12.75 -30.25 -3.53
CA GLN A 64 -12.17 -30.52 -2.21
C GLN A 64 -12.20 -29.27 -1.32
N ILE A 65 -11.89 -28.10 -1.87
CA ILE A 65 -11.98 -26.83 -1.12
C ILE A 65 -13.43 -26.53 -0.75
N ALA A 66 -14.40 -26.73 -1.63
CA ALA A 66 -15.81 -26.56 -1.30
C ALA A 66 -16.24 -27.52 -0.16
N ALA A 67 -15.80 -28.78 -0.21
CA ALA A 67 -16.07 -29.75 0.85
C ALA A 67 -15.39 -29.37 2.18
N HIS A 68 -14.20 -28.77 2.13
CA HIS A 68 -13.51 -28.26 3.31
C HIS A 68 -14.24 -27.05 3.92
N LEU A 69 -14.58 -26.05 3.11
CA LEU A 69 -15.31 -24.85 3.55
C LEU A 69 -16.66 -25.20 4.20
N SER A 70 -17.35 -26.26 3.71
CA SER A 70 -18.60 -26.72 4.30
C SER A 70 -18.50 -27.23 5.75
N GLN A 71 -17.29 -27.37 6.29
CA GLN A 71 -17.04 -27.75 7.67
C GLN A 71 -17.03 -26.53 8.62
N PHE A 72 -16.85 -25.32 8.09
CA PHE A 72 -16.73 -24.06 8.86
C PHE A 72 -17.99 -23.21 8.83
N VAL A 73 -18.80 -23.36 7.78
CA VAL A 73 -20.05 -22.62 7.63
C VAL A 73 -21.28 -23.51 7.76
N THR A 74 -22.41 -22.90 8.08
CA THR A 74 -23.70 -23.59 8.08
C THR A 74 -24.12 -24.01 6.66
N PRO A 75 -25.00 -25.01 6.50
CA PRO A 75 -25.54 -25.37 5.19
C PRO A 75 -26.27 -24.22 4.47
N GLU A 76 -26.84 -23.27 5.22
CA GLU A 76 -27.50 -22.08 4.69
C GLU A 76 -26.49 -21.09 4.10
N GLU A 77 -25.40 -20.82 4.83
CA GLU A 77 -24.30 -19.98 4.34
C GLU A 77 -23.62 -20.62 3.13
N MET A 78 -23.35 -21.93 3.18
CA MET A 78 -22.76 -22.67 2.06
C MET A 78 -23.65 -22.61 0.80
N ALA A 79 -24.97 -22.61 0.94
CA ALA A 79 -25.90 -22.47 -0.19
C ALA A 79 -25.84 -21.07 -0.85
N ASN A 80 -25.33 -20.06 -0.13
CA ASN A 80 -25.12 -18.71 -0.63
C ASN A 80 -23.71 -18.51 -1.23
N ILE A 81 -22.90 -19.56 -1.34
CA ILE A 81 -21.55 -19.52 -1.91
C ILE A 81 -21.46 -20.45 -3.11
N ALA A 82 -20.80 -20.01 -4.17
CA ALA A 82 -20.45 -20.84 -5.31
C ALA A 82 -18.94 -20.85 -5.51
N VAL A 83 -18.32 -21.97 -5.13
CA VAL A 83 -16.89 -22.24 -5.34
C VAL A 83 -16.67 -22.70 -6.78
N LYS A 84 -15.76 -22.04 -7.50
CA LYS A 84 -15.46 -22.30 -8.90
C LYS A 84 -13.95 -22.34 -9.14
N PRO A 85 -13.46 -23.17 -10.07
CA PRO A 85 -12.09 -23.02 -10.55
C PRO A 85 -11.93 -21.65 -11.21
N LEU A 86 -10.79 -21.01 -10.96
CA LEU A 86 -10.38 -19.79 -11.64
C LEU A 86 -10.06 -20.11 -13.11
N PRO A 87 -10.72 -19.45 -14.08
CA PRO A 87 -10.36 -19.58 -15.48
C PRO A 87 -8.90 -19.18 -15.73
N LEU A 88 -8.26 -19.79 -16.73
CA LEU A 88 -6.88 -19.48 -17.10
C LEU A 88 -6.74 -18.05 -17.64
N GLU A 89 -7.72 -17.61 -18.43
CA GLU A 89 -7.72 -16.28 -19.05
C GLU A 89 -8.70 -15.37 -18.32
N SER A 90 -8.30 -14.13 -18.03
CA SER A 90 -9.12 -13.21 -17.25
C SER A 90 -10.41 -12.77 -17.97
N ASP A 91 -10.44 -12.83 -19.30
CA ASP A 91 -11.62 -12.51 -20.11
C ASP A 91 -12.72 -13.59 -20.04
N GLN A 92 -12.38 -14.78 -19.55
CA GLN A 92 -13.33 -15.89 -19.32
C GLN A 92 -14.04 -15.80 -17.95
N ILE A 93 -13.67 -14.83 -17.11
CA ILE A 93 -14.30 -14.59 -15.82
C ILE A 93 -15.65 -13.90 -16.04
N SER A 94 -16.74 -14.68 -16.01
CA SER A 94 -18.11 -14.20 -16.26
C SER A 94 -18.83 -13.62 -15.03
N GLY A 95 -18.11 -13.42 -13.92
CA GLY A 95 -18.60 -12.77 -12.71
C GLY A 95 -17.45 -12.48 -11.73
N HIS A 96 -17.52 -11.36 -11.03
CA HIS A 96 -16.49 -10.99 -10.06
C HIS A 96 -16.72 -11.66 -8.70
N GLY A 97 -15.63 -12.02 -8.02
CA GLY A 97 -15.70 -12.78 -6.77
C GLY A 97 -14.41 -12.75 -5.97
N LEU A 98 -14.46 -13.36 -4.78
CA LEU A 98 -13.32 -13.54 -3.88
C LEU A 98 -12.36 -14.59 -4.46
N LEU A 99 -11.05 -14.37 -4.30
CA LEU A 99 -10.03 -15.37 -4.54
C LEU A 99 -9.75 -16.12 -3.23
N TYR A 100 -9.80 -17.44 -3.30
CA TYR A 100 -9.63 -18.31 -2.15
C TYR A 100 -8.23 -18.18 -1.53
N LEU A 101 -8.18 -18.10 -0.20
CA LEU A 101 -6.95 -18.17 0.59
C LEU A 101 -7.09 -19.30 1.64
N PRO A 102 -6.05 -20.13 1.84
CA PRO A 102 -6.14 -21.33 2.67
C PRO A 102 -6.13 -21.09 4.18
N GLY A 103 -5.82 -19.88 4.66
CA GLY A 103 -5.79 -19.61 6.11
C GLY A 103 -6.20 -18.20 6.48
N GLU A 104 -5.85 -17.81 7.69
CA GLU A 104 -6.29 -16.56 8.29
C GLU A 104 -5.49 -15.37 7.79
N TYR A 105 -6.15 -14.23 7.72
CA TYR A 105 -5.53 -12.95 7.39
C TYR A 105 -6.31 -11.81 8.05
N VAL A 106 -5.69 -10.62 8.07
CA VAL A 106 -6.29 -9.43 8.66
C VAL A 106 -6.54 -8.41 7.55
N VAL A 107 -7.75 -7.84 7.53
CA VAL A 107 -8.16 -6.85 6.53
C VAL A 107 -7.86 -5.42 7.02
N PRO A 108 -7.80 -4.41 6.12
CA PRO A 108 -7.58 -3.02 6.55
C PRO A 108 -8.68 -2.49 7.46
N GLY A 109 -9.95 -2.81 7.22
CA GLY A 109 -11.09 -2.36 8.03
C GLY A 109 -12.16 -1.63 7.25
N GLY A 110 -13.27 -1.30 7.92
CA GLY A 110 -14.44 -0.69 7.29
C GLY A 110 -15.02 -1.57 6.18
N ARG A 111 -15.18 -1.00 4.98
CA ARG A 111 -15.72 -1.71 3.79
C ARG A 111 -14.79 -2.75 3.15
N PHE A 112 -13.54 -2.84 3.59
CA PHE A 112 -12.53 -3.71 3.01
C PHE A 112 -12.57 -5.09 3.68
N ASN A 113 -12.98 -6.12 2.93
CA ASN A 113 -13.13 -7.50 3.39
C ASN A 113 -12.10 -8.45 2.77
N GLU A 114 -11.12 -7.88 2.05
CA GLU A 114 -10.07 -8.57 1.33
C GLU A 114 -8.73 -8.44 2.03
N LEU A 115 -7.83 -9.39 1.77
CA LEU A 115 -6.41 -9.24 2.06
C LEU A 115 -5.83 -8.19 1.10
N TYR A 116 -5.26 -7.09 1.63
CA TYR A 116 -4.59 -6.06 0.84
C TYR A 116 -3.06 -6.18 0.93
N GLY A 117 -2.37 -5.96 -0.19
CA GLY A 117 -0.94 -6.24 -0.33
C GLY A 117 -0.03 -5.44 0.59
N TRP A 118 -0.04 -4.10 0.51
CA TRP A 118 0.91 -3.27 1.27
C TRP A 118 0.43 -2.88 2.68
N ASP A 119 -0.88 -2.77 2.89
CA ASP A 119 -1.51 -2.57 4.21
C ASP A 119 -1.06 -3.64 5.21
N SER A 120 -0.97 -4.87 4.71
CA SER A 120 -0.50 -6.06 5.41
C SER A 120 0.86 -5.88 6.08
N TYR A 121 1.77 -5.05 5.54
CA TYR A 121 3.07 -4.83 6.18
C TYR A 121 2.91 -4.14 7.53
N PHE A 122 2.11 -3.08 7.57
CA PHE A 122 1.88 -2.32 8.78
C PHE A 122 1.06 -3.13 9.79
N ILE A 123 0.11 -3.94 9.30
CA ILE A 123 -0.63 -4.88 10.14
C ILE A 123 0.30 -5.92 10.76
N VAL A 124 1.20 -6.53 9.98
CA VAL A 124 2.22 -7.48 10.48
C VAL A 124 3.06 -6.85 11.59
N LEU A 125 3.52 -5.60 11.42
CA LEU A 125 4.25 -4.89 12.48
C LEU A 125 3.42 -4.78 13.77
N GLY A 126 2.15 -4.40 13.66
CA GLY A 126 1.23 -4.31 14.80
C GLY A 126 0.98 -5.66 15.49
N LEU A 127 0.74 -6.72 14.70
CA LEU A 127 0.56 -8.08 15.21
C LEU A 127 1.82 -8.58 15.94
N LEU A 128 3.01 -8.32 15.40
CA LEU A 128 4.27 -8.70 16.04
C LEU A 128 4.51 -7.93 17.35
N HIS A 129 4.13 -6.65 17.40
CA HIS A 129 4.18 -5.86 18.63
C HIS A 129 3.28 -6.46 19.72
N ASP A 130 2.06 -6.85 19.37
CA ASP A 130 1.10 -7.47 20.30
C ASP A 130 1.31 -8.98 20.51
N GLN A 131 2.37 -9.56 19.94
CA GLN A 131 2.77 -10.97 20.06
C GLN A 131 1.79 -11.97 19.40
N GLU A 132 1.01 -11.52 18.43
CA GLU A 132 0.13 -12.34 17.58
C GLU A 132 0.93 -13.04 16.47
N PHE A 133 1.99 -13.76 16.85
CA PHE A 133 2.98 -14.34 15.92
C PHE A 133 2.38 -15.34 14.92
N ALA A 134 1.38 -16.11 15.35
CA ALA A 134 0.73 -17.10 14.49
C ALA A 134 -0.11 -16.43 13.40
N LEU A 135 -0.90 -15.41 13.77
CA LEU A 135 -1.71 -14.64 12.83
C LEU A 135 -0.84 -13.84 11.87
N ALA A 136 0.24 -13.22 12.35
CA ALA A 136 1.23 -12.55 11.51
C ALA A 136 1.84 -13.51 10.48
N LYS A 137 2.21 -14.74 10.91
CA LYS A 137 2.71 -15.78 10.00
C LYS A 137 1.67 -16.16 8.95
N SER A 138 0.43 -16.41 9.37
CA SER A 138 -0.64 -16.85 8.47
C SER A 138 -0.93 -15.80 7.39
N LEU A 139 -0.95 -14.51 7.77
CA LEU A 139 -1.10 -13.40 6.83
C LEU A 139 0.02 -13.36 5.79
N ILE A 140 1.29 -13.54 6.21
CA ILE A 140 2.44 -13.60 5.29
C ILE A 140 2.33 -14.82 4.37
N GLU A 141 1.92 -15.96 4.90
CA GLU A 141 1.68 -17.18 4.13
C GLU A 141 0.58 -17.02 3.09
N GLN A 142 -0.46 -16.21 3.36
CA GLN A 142 -1.48 -15.89 2.34
C GLN A 142 -0.90 -15.08 1.18
N LEU A 143 -0.04 -14.10 1.45
CA LEU A 143 0.62 -13.31 0.39
C LEU A 143 1.60 -14.19 -0.42
N LEU A 144 2.33 -15.10 0.23
CA LEU A 144 3.17 -16.09 -0.45
C LEU A 144 2.31 -17.06 -1.30
N TYR A 145 1.14 -17.43 -0.80
CA TYR A 145 0.15 -18.21 -1.54
C TYR A 145 -0.34 -17.45 -2.77
N GLU A 146 -0.66 -16.15 -2.68
CA GLU A 146 -1.04 -15.33 -3.84
C GLU A 146 0.06 -15.30 -4.89
N VAL A 147 1.33 -15.13 -4.50
CA VAL A 147 2.44 -15.17 -5.45
C VAL A 147 2.50 -16.51 -6.17
N LYS A 148 2.35 -17.62 -5.43
CA LYS A 148 2.42 -18.98 -6.00
C LYS A 148 1.24 -19.29 -6.93
N HIS A 149 0.03 -18.88 -6.55
CA HIS A 149 -1.22 -19.33 -7.19
C HIS A 149 -1.85 -18.29 -8.13
N TYR A 150 -1.52 -17.01 -7.96
CA TYR A 150 -2.03 -15.87 -8.74
C TYR A 150 -0.90 -15.04 -9.39
N GLY A 151 0.36 -15.37 -9.13
CA GLY A 151 1.53 -14.86 -9.85
C GLY A 151 2.15 -13.59 -9.28
N THR A 152 1.50 -12.93 -8.33
CA THR A 152 2.00 -11.75 -7.63
C THR A 152 1.24 -11.56 -6.32
N VAL A 153 1.72 -10.68 -5.44
CA VAL A 153 0.87 -10.12 -4.37
C VAL A 153 -0.16 -9.22 -5.02
N LEU A 154 -1.43 -9.51 -4.83
CA LEU A 154 -2.51 -8.75 -5.46
C LEU A 154 -2.75 -7.43 -4.71
N ASN A 155 -3.39 -6.48 -5.38
CA ASN A 155 -3.90 -5.28 -4.70
C ASN A 155 -4.86 -5.70 -3.57
N ALA A 156 -5.83 -6.56 -3.91
CA ALA A 156 -6.55 -7.38 -2.94
C ALA A 156 -6.99 -8.71 -3.56
N ASN A 157 -7.40 -9.69 -2.75
CA ASN A 157 -7.75 -11.04 -3.23
C ASN A 157 -9.16 -11.11 -3.91
N ARG A 158 -9.40 -10.31 -4.96
CA ARG A 158 -10.61 -10.38 -5.82
C ARG A 158 -10.23 -10.56 -7.28
N THR A 159 -11.13 -11.13 -8.07
CA THR A 159 -10.85 -11.40 -9.49
C THR A 159 -10.55 -10.14 -10.31
N TYR A 160 -11.12 -8.97 -9.99
CA TYR A 160 -10.82 -7.70 -10.67
C TYR A 160 -9.47 -7.07 -10.28
N TYR A 161 -8.74 -7.67 -9.34
CA TYR A 161 -7.39 -7.31 -8.94
C TYR A 161 -6.30 -8.26 -9.49
N LEU A 162 -6.64 -9.37 -10.16
CA LEU A 162 -5.67 -10.36 -10.68
C LEU A 162 -4.53 -9.78 -11.54
N ASN A 163 -4.76 -8.62 -12.15
CA ASN A 163 -3.80 -7.95 -13.04
C ASN A 163 -3.20 -6.67 -12.43
N ARG A 164 -3.29 -6.49 -11.10
CA ARG A 164 -2.88 -5.29 -10.38
C ARG A 164 -2.30 -5.67 -9.02
N SER A 165 -1.03 -5.32 -8.79
CA SER A 165 -0.37 -5.50 -7.50
C SER A 165 -0.53 -4.26 -6.60
N GLN A 166 0.34 -4.14 -5.59
CA GLN A 166 0.50 -3.00 -4.69
C GLN A 166 1.99 -2.85 -4.29
N PRO A 167 2.41 -1.74 -3.65
CA PRO A 167 3.81 -1.50 -3.28
C PRO A 167 4.48 -2.71 -2.60
N PRO A 168 5.63 -3.20 -3.09
CA PRO A 168 6.15 -4.50 -2.67
C PRO A 168 6.93 -4.43 -1.35
N VAL A 169 6.35 -5.03 -0.31
CA VAL A 169 6.91 -5.06 1.06
C VAL A 169 6.95 -6.48 1.68
N LEU A 170 6.66 -7.52 0.89
CA LEU A 170 6.56 -8.90 1.37
C LEU A 170 7.88 -9.45 1.95
N SER A 171 9.02 -9.17 1.32
CA SER A 171 10.34 -9.61 1.82
C SER A 171 10.63 -9.05 3.21
N ARG A 172 10.21 -7.79 3.44
CA ARG A 172 10.36 -7.15 4.74
C ARG A 172 9.45 -7.80 5.78
N MET A 173 8.20 -8.09 5.45
CA MET A 173 7.29 -8.81 6.35
C MET A 173 7.88 -10.16 6.81
N VAL A 174 8.42 -10.94 5.87
CA VAL A 174 9.08 -12.23 6.14
C VAL A 174 10.23 -12.05 7.14
N LEU A 175 11.10 -11.06 6.93
CA LEU A 175 12.21 -10.79 7.84
C LEU A 175 11.77 -10.27 9.21
N GLU A 176 10.77 -9.38 9.29
CA GLU A 176 10.24 -8.90 10.58
C GLU A 176 9.71 -10.06 11.43
N TRP A 177 9.02 -11.03 10.81
CA TRP A 177 8.56 -12.23 11.50
C TRP A 177 9.72 -13.14 11.89
N PHE A 178 10.67 -13.37 10.97
CA PHE A 178 11.85 -14.20 11.23
C PHE A 178 12.72 -13.65 12.37
N ASP A 179 12.87 -12.34 12.49
CA ASP A 179 13.62 -11.67 13.57
C ASP A 179 13.02 -11.93 14.97
N ARG A 180 11.77 -12.40 15.05
CA ARG A 180 11.09 -12.76 16.31
C ARG A 180 11.07 -14.28 16.55
N CYS A 181 10.90 -15.06 15.49
CA CYS A 181 10.62 -16.49 15.59
C CYS A 181 11.82 -17.40 15.24
N HIS A 182 12.77 -16.89 14.45
CA HIS A 182 14.03 -17.56 14.07
C HIS A 182 13.87 -18.94 13.42
N ASP A 183 12.76 -19.19 12.72
CA ASP A 183 12.50 -20.42 11.96
C ASP A 183 13.20 -20.35 10.58
N LYS A 184 14.40 -20.95 10.51
CA LYS A 184 15.22 -20.95 9.28
C LYS A 184 14.64 -21.83 8.17
N ASP A 185 13.94 -22.91 8.53
CA ASP A 185 13.35 -23.82 7.54
C ASP A 185 12.21 -23.10 6.83
N TRP A 186 11.30 -22.47 7.60
CA TRP A 186 10.25 -21.63 7.03
C TRP A 186 10.82 -20.47 6.20
N LEU A 187 11.86 -19.79 6.69
CA LEU A 187 12.51 -18.71 5.94
C LEU A 187 13.00 -19.19 4.57
N THR A 188 13.64 -20.35 4.52
CA THR A 188 14.13 -20.98 3.28
C THR A 188 12.98 -21.28 2.33
N ASP A 189 11.86 -21.79 2.85
CA ASP A 189 10.68 -22.14 2.06
C ASP A 189 9.98 -20.93 1.42
N THR A 190 10.22 -19.71 1.92
CA THR A 190 9.67 -18.47 1.33
C THR A 190 10.40 -17.98 0.08
N LEU A 191 11.68 -18.38 -0.11
CA LEU A 191 12.54 -17.81 -1.15
C LEU A 191 11.98 -17.93 -2.57
N PRO A 192 11.44 -19.08 -3.03
CA PRO A 192 10.93 -19.20 -4.39
C PRO A 192 9.86 -18.15 -4.74
N GLN A 193 8.96 -17.87 -3.79
CA GLN A 193 7.90 -16.88 -3.94
C GLN A 193 8.47 -15.47 -3.85
N LEU A 194 9.39 -15.18 -2.93
CA LEU A 194 10.03 -13.85 -2.85
C LEU A 194 10.78 -13.50 -4.14
N GLU A 195 11.52 -14.44 -4.71
CA GLU A 195 12.22 -14.24 -5.98
C GLU A 195 11.24 -14.08 -7.15
N SER A 196 10.20 -14.92 -7.23
CA SER A 196 9.15 -14.80 -8.23
C SER A 196 8.45 -13.44 -8.16
N TYR A 197 8.14 -12.96 -6.95
CA TYR A 197 7.52 -11.67 -6.74
C TYR A 197 8.45 -10.50 -7.09
N TYR A 198 9.76 -10.61 -6.80
CA TYR A 198 10.72 -9.62 -7.29
C TYR A 198 10.73 -9.53 -8.81
N TYR A 199 10.72 -10.69 -9.51
CA TYR A 199 10.74 -10.71 -10.97
C TYR A 199 9.45 -10.15 -11.60
N TYR A 200 8.31 -10.20 -10.92
CA TYR A 200 7.10 -9.48 -11.37
C TYR A 200 7.39 -7.99 -11.65
N TRP A 201 8.15 -7.33 -10.76
CA TRP A 201 8.48 -5.91 -10.87
C TRP A 201 9.72 -5.61 -11.71
N ALA A 202 10.66 -6.55 -11.75
CA ALA A 202 11.97 -6.38 -12.35
C ALA A 202 12.07 -6.87 -13.81
N VAL A 203 10.92 -7.10 -14.47
CA VAL A 203 10.82 -7.43 -15.90
C VAL A 203 9.82 -6.52 -16.62
N PRO A 204 9.88 -6.38 -17.96
CA PRO A 204 8.86 -5.64 -18.70
C PRO A 204 7.46 -6.25 -18.51
N PRO A 205 6.40 -5.44 -18.40
CA PRO A 205 6.34 -4.01 -18.71
C PRO A 205 6.67 -3.06 -17.53
N HIS A 206 6.84 -3.57 -16.31
CA HIS A 206 7.23 -2.76 -15.14
C HIS A 206 8.65 -2.23 -15.26
N LEU A 207 9.61 -3.06 -15.68
CA LEU A 207 10.98 -2.62 -15.93
C LEU A 207 11.06 -1.74 -17.19
N ASN A 208 11.53 -0.51 -17.03
CA ASN A 208 11.99 0.31 -18.14
C ASN A 208 13.44 -0.07 -18.51
N GLN A 209 13.62 -0.74 -19.64
CA GLN A 209 14.94 -1.26 -20.05
C GLN A 209 16.00 -0.17 -20.29
N ALA A 210 15.59 1.05 -20.63
CA ALA A 210 16.53 2.14 -20.90
C ALA A 210 17.18 2.69 -19.62
N THR A 211 16.40 2.79 -18.55
CA THR A 211 16.88 3.30 -17.25
C THR A 211 17.34 2.16 -16.32
N GLY A 212 16.80 0.96 -16.47
CA GLY A 212 16.99 -0.15 -15.52
C GLY A 212 16.15 -0.01 -14.24
N LEU A 213 15.27 1.00 -14.17
CA LEU A 213 14.35 1.23 -13.07
C LEU A 213 12.94 0.74 -13.43
N SER A 214 12.13 0.48 -12.41
CA SER A 214 10.75 -0.01 -12.57
C SER A 214 9.72 1.11 -12.42
N ARG A 215 8.56 0.91 -13.03
CA ARG A 215 7.36 1.74 -12.94
C ARG A 215 6.16 0.89 -12.50
N TYR A 216 5.13 1.55 -12.00
CA TYR A 216 3.81 0.92 -11.88
C TYR A 216 3.20 0.76 -13.27
N TYR A 217 2.66 -0.42 -13.56
CA TYR A 217 2.07 -0.79 -14.84
C TYR A 217 1.10 -1.97 -14.69
N ALA A 218 -0.12 -1.68 -14.26
CA ALA A 218 -1.18 -2.69 -14.21
C ALA A 218 -1.53 -3.19 -15.63
N VAL A 219 -1.60 -4.51 -15.80
CA VAL A 219 -1.66 -5.14 -17.14
C VAL A 219 -3.04 -5.05 -17.78
N ALA A 220 -4.12 -5.04 -16.99
CA ALA A 220 -5.50 -5.03 -17.50
C ALA A 220 -5.90 -3.74 -18.24
N ASP A 221 -6.84 -3.85 -19.17
CA ASP A 221 -7.40 -2.75 -19.95
C ASP A 221 -8.79 -2.32 -19.46
N GLY A 222 -9.26 -1.18 -19.97
CA GLY A 222 -10.57 -0.62 -19.66
C GLY A 222 -10.74 -0.14 -18.21
N PRO A 223 -11.90 0.44 -17.86
CA PRO A 223 -12.14 0.97 -16.53
C PRO A 223 -12.09 -0.11 -15.46
N ALA A 224 -11.56 0.25 -14.29
CA ALA A 224 -11.56 -0.61 -13.12
C ALA A 224 -13.01 -0.84 -12.60
N PRO A 225 -13.49 -2.08 -12.51
CA PRO A 225 -14.90 -2.37 -12.19
C PRO A 225 -15.36 -1.80 -10.84
N GLU A 226 -14.49 -1.87 -9.83
CA GLU A 226 -14.78 -1.38 -8.48
C GLU A 226 -14.99 0.14 -8.43
N VAL A 227 -14.37 0.86 -9.36
CA VAL A 227 -14.43 2.33 -9.47
C VAL A 227 -15.74 2.76 -10.11
N LEU A 228 -16.17 2.06 -11.16
CA LEU A 228 -17.42 2.33 -11.85
C LEU A 228 -18.62 2.25 -10.92
N TYR A 229 -18.58 1.32 -9.97
CA TYR A 229 -19.70 1.05 -9.09
C TYR A 229 -19.59 1.82 -7.78
N SER A 230 -18.43 1.78 -7.12
CA SER A 230 -18.30 2.18 -5.71
C SER A 230 -17.80 3.62 -5.48
N GLU A 231 -17.07 4.22 -6.42
CA GLU A 231 -16.55 5.58 -6.26
C GLU A 231 -17.53 6.59 -6.85
N ARG A 232 -18.55 6.92 -6.06
CA ARG A 232 -19.59 7.89 -6.44
C ARG A 232 -19.65 9.06 -5.47
N ASP A 233 -19.87 10.26 -6.01
CA ASP A 233 -20.15 11.43 -5.19
C ASP A 233 -21.60 11.44 -4.68
N GLU A 234 -21.95 12.44 -3.85
CA GLU A 234 -23.30 12.61 -3.30
C GLU A 234 -24.39 12.75 -4.38
N ALA A 235 -24.02 13.20 -5.58
CA ALA A 235 -24.91 13.31 -6.74
C ALA A 235 -24.98 12.00 -7.56
N GLY A 236 -24.29 10.94 -7.13
CA GLY A 236 -24.25 9.63 -7.77
C GLY A 236 -23.33 9.57 -9.00
N ARG A 237 -22.55 10.61 -9.29
CA ARG A 237 -21.60 10.63 -10.42
C ARG A 237 -20.40 9.75 -10.09
N SER A 238 -19.98 8.92 -11.03
CA SER A 238 -18.78 8.09 -10.87
C SER A 238 -17.51 8.93 -10.87
N HIS A 239 -16.41 8.37 -10.36
CA HIS A 239 -15.06 8.94 -10.51
C HIS A 239 -14.79 9.40 -11.96
N PHE A 240 -15.07 8.55 -12.95
CA PHE A 240 -14.81 8.85 -14.35
C PHE A 240 -15.70 9.98 -14.91
N ASP A 241 -16.95 10.10 -14.45
CA ASP A 241 -17.80 11.25 -14.81
C ASP A 241 -17.20 12.57 -14.34
N ARG A 242 -16.65 12.57 -13.12
CA ARG A 242 -16.04 13.73 -12.50
C ARG A 242 -14.70 14.09 -13.13
N VAL A 243 -13.92 13.10 -13.54
CA VAL A 243 -12.68 13.31 -14.31
C VAL A 243 -12.97 13.91 -15.68
N ARG A 244 -14.01 13.45 -16.40
CA ARG A 244 -14.42 14.07 -17.67
C ARG A 244 -14.82 15.53 -17.48
N GLU A 245 -15.61 15.84 -16.44
CA GLU A 245 -15.92 17.22 -16.07
C GLU A 245 -14.66 18.06 -15.83
N PHE A 246 -13.69 17.51 -15.10
CA PHE A 246 -12.42 18.17 -14.85
C PHE A 246 -11.70 18.51 -16.16
N TYR A 247 -11.56 17.56 -17.09
CA TYR A 247 -10.91 17.83 -18.39
C TYR A 247 -11.68 18.82 -19.27
N ARG A 248 -13.02 18.86 -19.17
CA ARG A 248 -13.85 19.85 -19.88
C ARG A 248 -13.57 21.27 -19.38
N THR A 249 -13.46 21.43 -18.06
CA THR A 249 -13.44 22.74 -17.39
C THR A 249 -12.06 23.26 -17.05
N ASN A 250 -11.03 22.40 -17.05
CA ASN A 250 -9.66 22.76 -16.67
C ASN A 250 -8.67 22.57 -17.84
N THR A 251 -7.60 23.36 -17.81
CA THR A 251 -6.45 23.16 -18.70
C THR A 251 -5.41 22.33 -17.96
N VAL A 252 -4.97 21.23 -18.57
CA VAL A 252 -3.91 20.36 -18.04
C VAL A 252 -2.61 20.66 -18.77
N THR A 253 -1.53 20.88 -18.02
CA THR A 253 -0.20 21.23 -18.57
C THR A 253 0.90 20.27 -18.14
N ASP A 254 0.65 19.40 -17.16
CA ASP A 254 1.61 18.41 -16.67
C ASP A 254 1.91 17.31 -17.71
N TYR A 255 0.97 17.03 -18.61
CA TYR A 255 1.09 16.09 -19.72
C TYR A 255 0.18 16.50 -20.90
N ASP A 256 0.34 15.85 -22.06
CA ASP A 256 -0.54 16.03 -23.21
C ASP A 256 -1.92 15.41 -22.93
N ALA A 257 -2.88 16.25 -22.56
CA ALA A 257 -4.24 15.83 -22.20
C ALA A 257 -4.96 15.10 -23.34
N SER A 258 -4.60 15.34 -24.61
CA SER A 258 -5.24 14.68 -25.76
C SER A 258 -4.97 13.19 -25.81
N LEU A 259 -3.90 12.72 -25.15
CA LEU A 259 -3.60 11.30 -25.01
C LEU A 259 -4.53 10.59 -24.02
N TYR A 260 -5.18 11.34 -23.14
CA TYR A 260 -5.95 10.80 -22.02
C TYR A 260 -7.45 11.06 -22.15
N TYR A 261 -7.84 12.16 -22.81
CA TYR A 261 -9.22 12.58 -22.98
C TYR A 261 -9.48 13.07 -24.40
N ASP A 262 -10.43 12.41 -25.09
CA ASP A 262 -10.95 12.86 -26.37
C ASP A 262 -12.01 13.93 -26.12
N ARG A 263 -11.65 15.18 -26.43
CA ARG A 263 -12.52 16.34 -26.23
C ARG A 263 -13.67 16.41 -27.24
N GLU A 264 -13.53 15.82 -28.43
CA GLU A 264 -14.58 15.80 -29.44
C GLU A 264 -15.65 14.76 -29.10
N ALA A 265 -15.23 13.58 -28.62
CA ALA A 265 -16.13 12.51 -28.21
C ALA A 265 -16.65 12.64 -26.76
N ASP A 266 -16.01 13.46 -25.92
CA ASP A 266 -16.22 13.53 -24.46
C ASP A 266 -16.00 12.17 -23.77
N GLU A 267 -14.91 11.51 -24.16
CA GLU A 267 -14.56 10.15 -23.72
C GLU A 267 -13.14 10.09 -23.14
N LEU A 268 -12.98 9.25 -22.11
CA LEU A 268 -11.66 8.89 -21.58
C LEU A 268 -11.09 7.78 -22.45
N THR A 269 -9.81 7.92 -22.80
CA THR A 269 -9.12 6.98 -23.70
C THR A 269 -8.67 5.70 -22.98
N ASP A 270 -8.27 4.68 -23.73
CA ASP A 270 -7.64 3.48 -23.17
C ASP A 270 -6.37 3.79 -22.35
N LEU A 271 -5.60 4.79 -22.76
CA LEU A 271 -4.40 5.20 -22.04
C LEU A 271 -4.74 5.81 -20.67
N PHE A 272 -5.88 6.52 -20.56
CA PHE A 272 -6.39 6.98 -19.27
C PHE A 272 -6.67 5.81 -18.34
N TYR A 273 -7.40 4.80 -18.80
CA TYR A 273 -7.71 3.65 -17.96
C TYR A 273 -6.47 2.84 -17.58
N LYS A 274 -5.47 2.76 -18.48
CA LYS A 274 -4.16 2.17 -18.14
C LYS A 274 -3.46 2.96 -17.03
N GLY A 275 -3.46 4.29 -17.15
CA GLY A 275 -2.92 5.21 -16.16
C GLY A 275 -3.60 5.09 -14.79
N ASP A 276 -4.94 5.09 -14.77
CA ASP A 276 -5.76 4.93 -13.55
C ASP A 276 -5.44 3.61 -12.83
N ARG A 277 -5.41 2.49 -13.56
CA ARG A 277 -5.08 1.18 -12.96
C ARG A 277 -3.66 1.12 -12.42
N ALA A 278 -2.68 1.70 -13.11
CA ALA A 278 -1.29 1.77 -12.64
C ALA A 278 -1.14 2.72 -11.44
N MET A 279 -1.92 3.79 -11.40
CA MET A 279 -1.99 4.71 -10.26
C MET A 279 -2.54 3.98 -9.02
N ARG A 280 -3.55 3.12 -9.18
CA ARG A 280 -4.06 2.24 -8.11
C ARG A 280 -3.08 1.14 -7.69
N GLU A 281 -2.25 0.66 -8.61
CA GLU A 281 -1.14 -0.26 -8.29
C GLU A 281 -0.09 0.42 -7.38
N SER A 282 0.00 1.75 -7.40
CA SER A 282 0.89 2.49 -6.51
C SER A 282 0.40 2.61 -5.06
N GLY A 283 -0.90 2.33 -4.82
CA GLY A 283 -1.56 2.57 -3.52
C GLY A 283 -1.81 4.04 -3.18
N LEU A 284 -1.51 4.97 -4.10
CA LEU A 284 -1.64 6.42 -3.90
C LEU A 284 -2.82 7.00 -4.68
N ASP A 285 -3.99 6.35 -4.60
CA ASP A 285 -5.12 6.64 -5.47
C ASP A 285 -6.21 7.56 -4.88
N PRO A 286 -6.60 8.66 -5.53
CA PRO A 286 -5.79 9.45 -6.46
C PRO A 286 -4.87 10.45 -5.75
N THR A 287 -3.90 10.96 -6.51
CA THR A 287 -3.00 12.08 -6.20
C THR A 287 -2.69 12.85 -7.48
N ASN A 288 -2.22 14.09 -7.39
CA ASN A 288 -1.69 14.86 -8.53
C ASN A 288 -0.16 14.73 -8.75
N ARG A 289 0.48 13.80 -8.04
CA ARG A 289 1.93 13.54 -8.11
C ARG A 289 2.46 13.43 -9.54
N PHE A 290 1.76 12.69 -10.41
CA PHE A 290 2.13 12.53 -11.83
C PHE A 290 1.26 13.36 -12.78
N GLY A 291 0.80 14.53 -12.33
CA GLY A 291 -0.22 15.34 -12.99
C GLY A 291 -1.63 14.97 -12.51
N PRO A 292 -2.70 15.66 -13.00
CA PRO A 292 -4.07 15.39 -12.57
C PRO A 292 -4.44 13.91 -12.55
N PHE A 293 -4.90 13.42 -11.39
CA PHE A 293 -5.27 12.01 -11.16
C PHE A 293 -4.13 10.99 -11.35
N SER A 294 -2.90 11.45 -11.53
CA SER A 294 -1.69 10.63 -11.70
C SER A 294 -1.73 9.61 -12.85
N VAL A 295 -2.53 9.85 -13.88
CA VAL A 295 -2.66 8.91 -15.01
C VAL A 295 -1.42 8.81 -15.91
N ASP A 296 -0.49 9.78 -15.84
CA ASP A 296 0.81 9.71 -16.54
C ASP A 296 1.83 8.84 -15.77
N VAL A 297 1.49 8.26 -14.60
CA VAL A 297 2.38 7.41 -13.75
C VAL A 297 3.10 6.30 -14.51
N ILE A 298 2.45 5.74 -15.52
CA ILE A 298 3.02 4.72 -16.41
C ILE A 298 4.24 5.20 -17.18
N HIS A 299 4.59 6.48 -17.11
CA HIS A 299 5.76 7.10 -17.74
C HIS A 299 6.87 7.52 -16.78
N TYR A 300 6.72 7.20 -15.49
CA TYR A 300 7.68 7.57 -14.46
C TYR A 300 8.35 6.34 -13.86
N ALA A 301 9.61 6.50 -13.45
CA ALA A 301 10.24 5.66 -12.45
C ALA A 301 9.98 6.31 -11.07
N PRO A 302 9.06 5.78 -10.24
CA PRO A 302 8.74 6.37 -8.95
C PRO A 302 9.84 6.09 -7.93
N VAL A 303 10.18 7.08 -7.11
CA VAL A 303 11.13 6.94 -5.98
C VAL A 303 10.70 5.81 -5.06
N CYS A 304 9.43 5.80 -4.66
CA CYS A 304 8.89 4.79 -3.74
C CYS A 304 9.09 3.36 -4.24
N LEU A 305 8.66 3.05 -5.48
CA LEU A 305 8.80 1.69 -6.03
C LEU A 305 10.26 1.25 -6.10
N ASN A 306 11.15 2.11 -6.59
CA ASN A 306 12.54 1.72 -6.78
C ASN A 306 13.31 1.61 -5.47
N VAL A 307 12.92 2.34 -4.42
CA VAL A 307 13.43 2.07 -3.06
C VAL A 307 12.91 0.74 -2.52
N LEU A 308 11.64 0.42 -2.72
CA LEU A 308 11.06 -0.84 -2.24
C LEU A 308 11.73 -2.05 -2.92
N LEU A 309 12.02 -1.96 -4.22
CA LEU A 309 12.76 -3.01 -4.93
C LEU A 309 14.22 -3.12 -4.46
N TYR A 310 14.87 -2.01 -4.13
CA TYR A 310 16.19 -2.02 -3.48
C TYR A 310 16.14 -2.75 -2.13
N GLN A 311 15.09 -2.47 -1.34
CA GLN A 311 14.90 -3.15 -0.07
C GLN A 311 14.64 -4.65 -0.26
N MET A 312 13.85 -5.06 -1.26
CA MET A 312 13.67 -6.48 -1.60
C MET A 312 14.98 -7.17 -1.98
N GLU A 313 15.81 -6.52 -2.80
CA GLU A 313 17.12 -7.05 -3.19
C GLU A 313 18.03 -7.24 -1.97
N HIS A 314 18.02 -6.29 -1.03
CA HIS A 314 18.73 -6.41 0.25
C HIS A 314 18.15 -7.49 1.17
N ASP A 315 16.83 -7.57 1.28
CA ASP A 315 16.16 -8.54 2.14
C ASP A 315 16.46 -9.96 1.66
N ILE A 316 16.35 -10.22 0.35
CA ILE A 316 16.64 -11.53 -0.24
C ILE A 316 18.13 -11.87 -0.07
N ALA A 317 19.05 -10.90 -0.27
CA ALA A 317 20.46 -11.10 0.03
C ALA A 317 20.69 -11.50 1.51
N HIS A 318 20.00 -10.82 2.44
CA HIS A 318 20.08 -11.11 3.86
C HIS A 318 19.54 -12.50 4.21
N ILE A 319 18.44 -12.92 3.59
CA ILE A 319 17.92 -14.28 3.75
C ILE A 319 18.98 -15.31 3.34
N TYR A 320 19.63 -15.11 2.18
CA TYR A 320 20.71 -15.99 1.73
C TYR A 320 21.92 -16.03 2.67
N ASP A 321 22.24 -14.93 3.36
CA ASP A 321 23.25 -14.95 4.43
C ASP A 321 22.81 -15.80 5.63
N ILE A 322 21.55 -15.67 6.06
CA ILE A 322 21.00 -16.42 7.21
C ILE A 322 21.02 -17.93 6.96
N ILE A 323 20.73 -18.34 5.72
CA ILE A 323 20.72 -19.75 5.29
C ILE A 323 22.07 -20.21 4.73
N GLU A 324 23.11 -19.39 4.87
CA GLU A 324 24.51 -19.72 4.60
C GLU A 324 24.81 -20.08 3.12
N ILE A 325 24.20 -19.35 2.17
CA ILE A 325 24.47 -19.45 0.71
C ILE A 325 25.07 -18.12 0.21
N PRO A 326 26.35 -17.83 0.51
CA PRO A 326 26.96 -16.52 0.29
C PRO A 326 27.07 -16.13 -1.18
N GLU A 327 27.16 -17.09 -2.11
CA GLU A 327 27.25 -16.82 -3.55
C GLU A 327 25.96 -16.20 -4.09
N LEU A 328 24.79 -16.64 -3.61
CA LEU A 328 23.51 -16.04 -3.98
C LEU A 328 23.30 -14.71 -3.26
N ALA A 329 23.69 -14.62 -1.98
CA ALA A 329 23.68 -13.36 -1.25
C ALA A 329 24.47 -12.26 -1.99
N HIS A 330 25.66 -12.59 -2.51
CA HIS A 330 26.47 -11.64 -3.30
C HIS A 330 25.74 -11.18 -4.57
N GLN A 331 25.12 -12.09 -5.33
CA GLN A 331 24.39 -11.72 -6.55
C GLN A 331 23.24 -10.75 -6.27
N TRP A 332 22.53 -10.94 -5.15
CA TRP A 332 21.45 -10.05 -4.75
C TRP A 332 21.96 -8.69 -4.26
N ARG A 333 23.11 -8.64 -3.56
CA ARG A 333 23.78 -7.37 -3.23
C ARG A 333 24.23 -6.62 -4.48
N ASP A 334 24.79 -7.31 -5.48
CA ASP A 334 25.17 -6.67 -6.75
C ASP A 334 23.96 -6.01 -7.45
N ARG A 335 22.76 -6.60 -7.32
CA ARG A 335 21.51 -6.00 -7.83
C ARG A 335 21.15 -4.73 -7.05
N ALA A 336 21.18 -4.80 -5.72
CA ALA A 336 20.91 -3.65 -4.85
C ALA A 336 21.88 -2.49 -5.10
N ASP A 337 23.19 -2.77 -5.15
CA ASP A 337 24.22 -1.77 -5.45
C ASP A 337 23.99 -1.12 -6.82
N ARG A 338 23.62 -1.93 -7.82
CA ARG A 338 23.26 -1.43 -9.15
C ARG A 338 22.03 -0.53 -9.08
N ARG A 339 20.98 -0.91 -8.35
CA ARG A 339 19.76 -0.11 -8.23
C ARG A 339 20.02 1.19 -7.48
N GLN A 340 20.82 1.18 -6.42
CA GLN A 340 21.24 2.39 -5.71
C GLN A 340 21.89 3.38 -6.67
N CYS A 341 22.87 2.92 -7.47
CA CYS A 341 23.53 3.76 -8.48
C CYS A 341 22.53 4.37 -9.48
N LEU A 342 21.52 3.60 -9.90
CA LEU A 342 20.49 4.07 -10.83
C LEU A 342 19.50 5.03 -10.18
N VAL A 343 19.14 4.81 -8.91
CA VAL A 343 18.30 5.72 -8.12
C VAL A 343 19.00 7.06 -7.94
N ASP A 344 20.29 7.06 -7.60
CA ASP A 344 21.06 8.31 -7.51
C ASP A 344 21.24 8.97 -8.88
N GLN A 345 21.45 8.19 -9.94
CA GLN A 345 21.60 8.75 -11.29
C GLN A 345 20.32 9.43 -11.80
N TYR A 346 19.17 8.78 -11.63
CA TYR A 346 17.94 9.20 -12.29
C TYR A 346 16.96 9.92 -11.36
N LEU A 347 16.97 9.63 -10.07
CA LEU A 347 15.93 10.11 -9.15
C LEU A 347 16.45 11.18 -8.19
N TRP A 348 17.75 11.28 -7.94
CA TRP A 348 18.30 12.38 -7.13
C TRP A 348 18.33 13.68 -7.95
N ASP A 349 17.76 14.76 -7.40
CA ASP A 349 17.81 16.10 -7.99
C ASP A 349 18.68 17.02 -7.11
N GLU A 350 19.88 17.31 -7.63
CA GLU A 350 20.88 18.13 -6.93
C GLU A 350 20.42 19.55 -6.63
N ASP A 351 19.49 20.11 -7.41
CA ASP A 351 19.03 21.49 -7.18
C ASP A 351 18.05 21.57 -6.01
N SER A 352 17.06 20.65 -5.95
CA SER A 352 16.05 20.63 -4.89
C SER A 352 16.55 19.97 -3.59
N GLY A 353 17.55 19.09 -3.68
CA GLY A 353 18.00 18.31 -2.53
C GLY A 353 17.01 17.22 -2.13
N PHE A 354 16.26 16.72 -3.11
CA PHE A 354 15.29 15.63 -2.94
C PHE A 354 15.51 14.53 -3.96
N TYR A 355 14.96 13.36 -3.64
CA TYR A 355 14.65 12.36 -4.64
C TYR A 355 13.29 12.69 -5.28
N LEU A 356 13.27 12.83 -6.59
CA LEU A 356 12.10 13.14 -7.42
C LEU A 356 11.86 12.02 -8.43
N ASP A 357 10.60 11.81 -8.79
CA ASP A 357 10.26 10.79 -9.80
C ASP A 357 10.77 11.21 -11.18
N TYR A 358 11.21 10.24 -11.98
CA TYR A 358 11.83 10.52 -13.29
C TYR A 358 10.93 10.10 -14.44
N ASN A 359 10.56 11.03 -15.32
CA ASN A 359 9.80 10.73 -16.53
C ASN A 359 10.74 10.25 -17.64
N PHE A 360 10.59 9.00 -18.07
CA PHE A 360 11.46 8.44 -19.10
C PHE A 360 11.09 8.86 -20.54
N ARG A 361 9.93 9.48 -20.77
CA ARG A 361 9.58 10.06 -22.09
C ARG A 361 10.19 11.43 -22.28
N SER A 362 10.06 12.32 -21.29
CA SER A 362 10.63 13.67 -21.35
C SER A 362 12.07 13.74 -20.85
N SER A 363 12.58 12.69 -20.20
CA SER A 363 13.90 12.66 -19.56
C SER A 363 14.10 13.76 -18.52
N CYS A 364 13.04 14.03 -17.74
CA CYS A 364 13.00 15.11 -16.74
C CYS A 364 12.46 14.60 -15.40
N HIS A 365 12.93 15.20 -14.31
CA HIS A 365 12.32 15.03 -12.99
C HIS A 365 10.94 15.66 -12.90
N ARG A 366 10.04 14.98 -12.19
CA ARG A 366 8.76 15.53 -11.75
C ARG A 366 9.00 16.41 -10.53
N ARG A 367 8.92 17.74 -10.71
CA ARG A 367 8.99 18.72 -9.61
C ARG A 367 7.66 18.78 -8.85
N TYR A 368 7.32 17.68 -8.18
CA TYR A 368 6.19 17.56 -7.28
C TYR A 368 6.66 16.93 -5.98
N GLU A 369 6.89 17.78 -4.99
CA GLU A 369 7.39 17.34 -3.69
C GLU A 369 6.38 16.47 -2.97
N TYR A 370 6.82 15.26 -2.64
CA TYR A 370 5.99 14.20 -2.10
C TYR A 370 6.72 13.51 -0.94
N ALA A 371 5.98 13.04 0.07
CA ALA A 371 6.53 12.43 1.26
C ALA A 371 7.33 11.12 0.98
N THR A 372 7.20 10.55 -0.21
CA THR A 372 8.04 9.43 -0.65
C THR A 372 9.51 9.82 -0.82
N ALA A 373 9.86 11.12 -0.79
CA ALA A 373 11.24 11.57 -0.74
C ALA A 373 12.02 11.08 0.51
N PHE A 374 11.33 10.62 1.56
CA PHE A 374 11.95 10.00 2.73
C PHE A 374 12.20 8.48 2.57
N TYR A 375 11.68 7.84 1.53
CA TYR A 375 11.87 6.40 1.32
C TYR A 375 13.36 6.03 1.19
N PRO A 376 14.20 6.77 0.43
CA PRO A 376 15.64 6.52 0.36
C PRO A 376 16.35 6.48 1.72
N LEU A 377 15.87 7.27 2.69
CA LEU A 377 16.37 7.23 4.06
C LEU A 377 15.86 5.98 4.78
N TRP A 378 14.62 5.57 4.59
CA TRP A 378 14.12 4.31 5.15
C TRP A 378 14.86 3.08 4.62
N GLY A 379 15.05 3.00 3.30
CA GLY A 379 15.78 1.90 2.66
C GLY A 379 17.28 1.90 2.97
N GLY A 380 17.83 3.06 3.37
CA GLY A 380 19.27 3.17 3.65
C GLY A 380 20.12 3.28 2.39
N LEU A 381 19.58 3.81 1.30
CA LEU A 381 20.28 3.96 0.03
C LEU A 381 20.93 5.34 -0.16
N ALA A 382 20.46 6.36 0.54
CA ALA A 382 21.03 7.71 0.46
C ALA A 382 22.43 7.80 1.08
N SER A 383 23.29 8.67 0.56
CA SER A 383 24.52 9.06 1.26
C SER A 383 24.19 9.90 2.50
N PRO A 384 25.10 10.00 3.49
CA PRO A 384 24.92 10.93 4.61
C PRO A 384 24.64 12.38 4.18
N GLU A 385 25.28 12.84 3.10
CA GLU A 385 25.07 14.17 2.53
C GLU A 385 23.67 14.31 1.90
N GLN A 386 23.24 13.34 1.10
CA GLN A 386 21.89 13.33 0.52
C GLN A 386 20.83 13.29 1.63
N ALA A 387 21.04 12.46 2.67
CA ALA A 387 20.15 12.37 3.81
C ALA A 387 20.04 13.72 4.54
N GLN A 388 21.16 14.40 4.82
CA GLN A 388 21.14 15.74 5.40
C GLN A 388 20.30 16.72 4.58
N ARG A 389 20.46 16.70 3.25
CA ARG A 389 19.70 17.59 2.35
C ARG A 389 18.20 17.29 2.33
N VAL A 390 17.81 16.02 2.40
CA VAL A 390 16.39 15.63 2.56
C VAL A 390 15.85 16.14 3.90
N VAL A 391 16.62 15.99 4.98
CA VAL A 391 16.23 16.46 6.33
C VAL A 391 16.13 17.98 6.41
N ASP A 392 17.04 18.72 5.77
CA ASP A 392 16.99 20.19 5.71
C ASP A 392 15.67 20.69 5.10
N ASN A 393 15.08 19.89 4.20
CA ASN A 393 13.79 20.18 3.59
C ASN A 393 12.58 19.55 4.33
N LEU A 394 12.75 18.88 5.48
CA LEU A 394 11.65 18.26 6.23
C LEU A 394 10.54 19.26 6.59
N HIS A 395 10.94 20.50 6.93
CA HIS A 395 10.03 21.58 7.28
C HIS A 395 8.99 21.91 6.20
N ARG A 396 9.23 21.47 4.95
CA ARG A 396 8.33 21.71 3.82
C ARG A 396 7.10 20.82 3.90
N PHE A 397 7.22 19.60 4.41
CA PHE A 397 6.13 18.64 4.55
C PHE A 397 5.51 18.64 5.95
N GLU A 398 6.35 18.90 6.95
CA GLU A 398 5.95 18.81 8.34
C GLU A 398 4.88 19.84 8.71
N ALA A 399 3.85 19.37 9.41
CA ALA A 399 2.70 20.13 9.88
C ALA A 399 2.42 19.79 11.36
N PRO A 400 1.40 20.38 12.01
CA PRO A 400 1.10 20.13 13.42
C PRO A 400 0.86 18.66 13.77
N GLY A 401 0.15 17.91 12.92
CA GLY A 401 -0.20 16.50 13.15
C GLY A 401 0.81 15.48 12.64
N GLY A 402 1.99 15.89 12.15
CA GLY A 402 2.97 14.99 11.52
C GLY A 402 3.38 15.44 10.12
N LEU A 403 3.46 14.51 9.18
CA LEU A 403 3.92 14.74 7.81
C LEU A 403 2.74 14.81 6.82
N ARG A 404 2.66 15.88 6.02
CA ARG A 404 1.74 15.94 4.88
C ARG A 404 2.22 15.03 3.75
N THR A 405 1.27 14.51 3.00
CA THR A 405 1.52 13.64 1.83
C THR A 405 2.28 14.35 0.72
N SER A 406 1.91 15.60 0.44
CA SER A 406 2.56 16.49 -0.52
C SER A 406 2.49 17.94 -0.02
N ASN A 407 3.04 18.88 -0.80
CA ASN A 407 2.94 20.32 -0.53
C ASN A 407 1.84 21.01 -1.35
N PHE A 408 0.98 20.24 -2.03
CA PHE A 408 -0.03 20.75 -2.95
C PHE A 408 -1.42 20.36 -2.48
N VAL A 409 -2.32 21.34 -2.34
CA VAL A 409 -3.74 21.09 -2.07
C VAL A 409 -4.44 20.89 -3.40
N SER A 410 -4.57 19.63 -3.82
CA SER A 410 -5.16 19.25 -5.10
C SER A 410 -6.64 18.88 -5.02
N GLY A 411 -7.16 18.64 -3.81
CA GLY A 411 -8.47 18.04 -3.58
C GLY A 411 -8.45 16.50 -3.65
N ASN A 412 -7.32 15.87 -3.99
CA ASN A 412 -7.20 14.41 -3.91
C ASN A 412 -6.87 13.94 -2.48
N GLN A 413 -7.25 12.70 -2.14
CA GLN A 413 -6.99 12.14 -0.82
C GLN A 413 -5.50 11.88 -0.51
N TRP A 414 -4.67 11.60 -1.52
CA TRP A 414 -3.21 11.41 -1.37
C TRP A 414 -2.42 12.68 -1.73
N ASP A 415 -2.82 13.81 -1.17
CA ASP A 415 -2.19 15.12 -1.28
C ASP A 415 -2.43 15.96 -0.02
N ALA A 416 -1.84 17.17 0.05
CA ALA A 416 -2.12 18.07 1.16
C ALA A 416 -3.63 18.40 1.23
N PRO A 417 -4.20 18.58 2.45
CA PRO A 417 -3.55 18.62 3.77
C PRO A 417 -3.42 17.25 4.45
N PHE A 418 -3.74 16.17 3.75
CA PHE A 418 -3.87 14.85 4.35
C PHE A 418 -2.53 14.18 4.60
N GLY A 419 -2.51 13.29 5.58
CA GLY A 419 -1.40 12.42 5.89
C GLY A 419 -1.88 11.05 6.29
N TRP A 420 -1.02 10.09 6.00
CA TRP A 420 -1.32 8.67 6.04
C TRP A 420 -0.27 7.97 6.88
N ALA A 421 -0.70 7.02 7.69
CA ALA A 421 0.16 6.32 8.64
C ALA A 421 1.42 5.70 7.98
N PRO A 422 1.32 5.03 6.81
CA PRO A 422 2.50 4.51 6.09
C PRO A 422 3.60 5.55 5.85
N LEU A 423 3.23 6.77 5.44
CA LEU A 423 4.20 7.83 5.11
C LEU A 423 4.88 8.37 6.37
N GLN A 424 4.18 8.38 7.51
CA GLN A 424 4.78 8.72 8.80
C GLN A 424 5.83 7.69 9.19
N TYR A 425 5.49 6.40 9.06
CA TYR A 425 6.39 5.30 9.38
C TYR A 425 7.69 5.37 8.57
N PHE A 426 7.60 5.46 7.24
CA PHE A 426 8.77 5.53 6.38
C PHE A 426 9.65 6.74 6.71
N ALA A 427 9.05 7.91 6.95
CA ALA A 427 9.82 9.11 7.31
C ALA A 427 10.51 8.97 8.67
N VAL A 428 9.80 8.54 9.71
CA VAL A 428 10.38 8.40 11.06
C VAL A 428 11.48 7.35 11.09
N LYS A 429 11.25 6.15 10.54
CA LYS A 429 12.26 5.08 10.50
C LYS A 429 13.46 5.48 9.64
N GLY A 430 13.23 6.19 8.54
CA GLY A 430 14.30 6.74 7.70
C GLY A 430 15.17 7.76 8.44
N LEU A 431 14.54 8.72 9.13
CA LEU A 431 15.26 9.70 9.95
C LEU A 431 16.09 9.01 11.06
N LEU A 432 15.52 8.00 11.73
CA LEU A 432 16.23 7.22 12.74
C LEU A 432 17.43 6.48 12.17
N ARG A 433 17.31 5.85 10.99
CA ARG A 433 18.40 5.11 10.34
C ARG A 433 19.63 6.00 10.12
N TYR A 434 19.43 7.28 9.83
CA TYR A 434 20.51 8.24 9.59
C TYR A 434 20.89 9.07 10.82
N GLY A 435 20.34 8.77 11.99
CA GLY A 435 20.72 9.41 13.26
C GLY A 435 20.00 10.73 13.56
N TYR A 436 19.02 11.14 12.76
CA TYR A 436 18.18 12.34 12.98
C TYR A 436 17.08 12.06 14.02
N LYS A 437 17.50 11.68 15.22
CA LYS A 437 16.60 11.23 16.30
C LYS A 437 15.65 12.32 16.77
N THR A 438 16.12 13.56 16.86
CA THR A 438 15.30 14.70 17.31
C THR A 438 14.13 14.93 16.36
N GLU A 439 14.40 14.91 15.06
CA GLU A 439 13.41 15.10 14.00
C GLU A 439 12.43 13.92 13.97
N ALA A 440 12.95 12.70 14.06
CA ALA A 440 12.15 11.48 14.08
C ALA A 440 11.17 11.43 15.28
N LEU A 441 11.67 11.64 16.50
CA LEU A 441 10.84 11.61 17.72
C LEU A 441 9.79 12.71 17.71
N ARG A 442 10.13 13.90 17.20
CA ARG A 442 9.19 15.02 17.07
C ARG A 442 8.07 14.72 16.07
N LEU A 443 8.37 14.11 14.92
CA LEU A 443 7.33 13.69 13.97
C LEU A 443 6.45 12.58 14.55
N ALA A 444 7.05 11.59 15.20
CA ALA A 444 6.33 10.51 15.85
C ALA A 444 5.39 11.05 16.95
N GLU A 445 5.89 11.95 17.82
CA GLU A 445 5.09 12.56 18.89
C GLU A 445 3.89 13.33 18.31
N LYS A 446 4.10 14.12 17.26
CA LYS A 446 3.01 14.87 16.61
C LYS A 446 1.89 13.96 16.09
N PHE A 447 2.26 12.90 15.38
CA PHE A 447 1.27 11.99 14.79
C PHE A 447 0.56 11.18 15.87
N VAL A 448 1.30 10.59 16.81
CA VAL A 448 0.72 9.83 17.94
C VAL A 448 -0.19 10.73 18.80
N ALA A 449 0.22 11.97 19.09
CA ALA A 449 -0.60 12.90 19.87
C ALA A 449 -1.89 13.30 19.14
N MET A 450 -1.83 13.51 17.82
CA MET A 450 -3.02 13.73 17.01
C MET A 450 -3.97 12.53 17.08
N LEU A 451 -3.46 11.30 16.90
CA LEU A 451 -4.28 10.09 16.96
C LEU A 451 -4.94 9.89 18.33
N VAL A 452 -4.20 10.05 19.42
CA VAL A 452 -4.73 9.95 20.79
C VAL A 452 -5.85 10.97 21.02
N LYS A 453 -5.63 12.23 20.62
CA LYS A 453 -6.61 13.30 20.79
C LYS A 453 -7.86 13.11 19.93
N ASP A 454 -7.70 12.60 18.71
CA ASP A 454 -8.85 12.30 17.85
C ASP A 454 -9.65 11.12 18.42
N PHE A 455 -8.96 10.08 18.89
CA PHE A 455 -9.57 8.93 19.56
C PHE A 455 -10.36 9.32 20.81
N GLU A 456 -9.90 10.31 21.60
CA GLU A 456 -10.67 10.85 22.74
C GLU A 456 -12.05 11.39 22.32
N ARG A 457 -12.18 11.87 21.08
CA ARG A 457 -13.42 12.44 20.55
C ARG A 457 -14.33 11.38 19.93
N CYS A 458 -13.77 10.47 19.15
CA CYS A 458 -14.55 9.56 18.30
C CYS A 458 -14.54 8.10 18.77
N GLY A 459 -13.60 7.72 19.64
CA GLY A 459 -13.45 6.36 20.17
C GLY A 459 -12.94 5.33 19.17
N VAL A 460 -12.43 5.76 18.01
CA VAL A 460 -11.95 4.90 16.92
C VAL A 460 -10.68 5.47 16.27
N LEU A 461 -9.91 4.61 15.61
CA LEU A 461 -8.86 5.03 14.68
C LEU A 461 -9.37 4.92 13.24
N LEU A 462 -8.85 5.78 12.37
CA LEU A 462 -9.35 5.99 11.02
C LEU A 462 -8.24 5.77 9.97
N GLU A 463 -8.62 5.63 8.72
CA GLU A 463 -7.73 5.42 7.57
C GLU A 463 -6.72 6.57 7.37
N LYS A 464 -7.21 7.83 7.38
CA LYS A 464 -6.43 9.04 7.07
C LYS A 464 -6.84 10.25 7.91
N TYR A 465 -5.97 11.27 7.94
CA TYR A 465 -6.14 12.44 8.81
C TYR A 465 -5.78 13.75 8.10
N ASP A 466 -6.50 14.84 8.39
CA ASP A 466 -6.07 16.21 8.07
C ASP A 466 -4.98 16.61 9.08
N ILE A 467 -3.72 16.61 8.63
CA ILE A 467 -2.53 16.81 9.48
C ILE A 467 -2.38 18.27 9.89
N GLU A 468 -2.95 19.20 9.13
CA GLU A 468 -2.94 20.63 9.45
C GLU A 468 -3.91 20.93 10.59
N LYS A 469 -5.13 20.39 10.50
CA LYS A 469 -6.18 20.60 11.51
C LYS A 469 -6.13 19.59 12.66
N CYS A 470 -5.32 18.55 12.55
CA CYS A 470 -5.19 17.47 13.53
C CYS A 470 -6.54 16.80 13.83
N THR A 471 -7.24 16.32 12.79
CA THR A 471 -8.57 15.70 12.91
C THR A 471 -8.74 14.57 11.91
N GLY A 472 -9.45 13.51 12.31
CA GLY A 472 -9.91 12.45 11.41
C GLY A 472 -11.14 12.82 10.58
N ASP A 473 -11.77 13.96 10.88
CA ASP A 473 -12.84 14.53 10.06
C ASP A 473 -12.26 15.18 8.79
N VAL A 474 -12.24 14.37 7.73
CA VAL A 474 -11.82 14.78 6.38
C VAL A 474 -13.03 15.05 5.46
N SER A 475 -14.25 14.97 6.01
CA SER A 475 -15.47 15.13 5.23
C SER A 475 -15.58 16.56 4.68
N GLY A 476 -15.83 16.68 3.37
CA GLY A 476 -15.92 17.97 2.67
C GLY A 476 -14.60 18.60 2.21
N ALA A 477 -13.44 18.02 2.51
CA ALA A 477 -12.15 18.48 1.99
C ALA A 477 -11.61 17.62 0.83
N ILE A 478 -12.07 16.37 0.73
CA ILE A 478 -11.73 15.47 -0.38
C ILE A 478 -12.68 15.74 -1.53
N GLU A 479 -12.11 16.22 -2.64
CA GLU A 479 -12.80 16.24 -3.92
C GLU A 479 -12.73 14.83 -4.51
N PHE A 480 -11.55 14.31 -4.81
CA PHE A 480 -11.40 13.01 -5.49
C PHE A 480 -10.83 11.92 -4.56
N GLY A 481 -11.51 10.79 -4.49
CA GLY A 481 -11.24 9.67 -3.58
C GLY A 481 -12.51 9.17 -2.91
N TYR A 482 -12.36 8.35 -1.85
CA TYR A 482 -13.49 7.89 -1.05
C TYR A 482 -14.04 9.03 -0.18
N SER A 483 -15.37 9.16 -0.15
CA SER A 483 -16.07 10.17 0.64
C SER A 483 -16.20 9.79 2.12
N SER A 484 -16.07 8.51 2.47
CA SER A 484 -15.98 8.00 3.84
C SER A 484 -14.52 7.84 4.27
N ASN A 485 -14.28 8.08 5.57
CA ASN A 485 -13.03 7.72 6.23
C ASN A 485 -13.27 6.42 7.00
N GLU A 486 -12.59 5.35 6.59
CA GLU A 486 -12.89 4.00 7.08
C GLU A 486 -12.40 3.80 8.52
N VAL A 487 -13.17 3.05 9.30
CA VAL A 487 -12.94 2.80 10.73
C VAL A 487 -12.08 1.57 10.96
N GLY A 488 -11.26 1.61 12.02
CA GLY A 488 -10.51 0.48 12.55
C GLY A 488 -9.06 0.38 12.07
N PHE A 489 -8.61 1.33 11.26
CA PHE A 489 -7.79 0.95 10.11
C PHE A 489 -6.44 0.30 10.42
N GLY A 490 -6.19 -0.87 9.82
CA GLY A 490 -5.09 -1.78 10.13
C GLY A 490 -3.70 -1.15 10.06
N TRP A 491 -3.39 -0.34 9.04
CA TRP A 491 -2.10 0.36 9.03
C TRP A 491 -1.98 1.41 10.13
N THR A 492 -3.09 2.01 10.57
CA THR A 492 -3.07 3.13 11.52
C THR A 492 -2.77 2.55 12.89
N ASN A 493 -3.41 1.42 13.18
CA ASN A 493 -3.15 0.61 14.36
C ASN A 493 -1.68 0.17 14.42
N GLY A 494 -1.17 -0.44 13.35
CA GLY A 494 0.21 -0.95 13.32
C GLY A 494 1.26 0.14 13.43
N VAL A 495 1.11 1.23 12.67
CA VAL A 495 2.03 2.38 12.72
C VAL A 495 1.94 3.10 14.06
N PHE A 496 0.75 3.21 14.66
CA PHE A 496 0.61 3.80 15.99
C PHE A 496 1.48 3.06 17.01
N LEU A 497 1.42 1.72 17.03
CA LEU A 497 2.24 0.90 17.94
C LEU A 497 3.74 1.07 17.68
N GLU A 498 4.17 1.04 16.41
CA GLU A 498 5.58 1.24 16.03
C GLU A 498 6.11 2.61 16.46
N LEU A 499 5.36 3.69 16.18
CA LEU A 499 5.78 5.05 16.53
C LEU A 499 5.76 5.26 18.04
N LEU A 500 4.82 4.62 18.74
CA LEU A 500 4.75 4.68 20.19
C LEU A 500 5.92 3.96 20.86
N ASP A 501 6.30 2.78 20.39
CA ASP A 501 7.49 2.06 20.87
C ASP A 501 8.77 2.89 20.67
N ILE A 502 8.91 3.55 19.51
CA ILE A 502 9.99 4.50 19.24
C ILE A 502 10.03 5.64 20.28
N LEU A 503 8.88 6.20 20.66
CA LEU A 503 8.79 7.25 21.67
C LEU A 503 9.07 6.74 23.09
N GLU A 504 8.72 5.49 23.40
CA GLU A 504 8.98 4.87 24.69
C GLU A 504 10.48 4.54 24.89
N GLN A 505 11.21 4.27 23.79
CA GLN A 505 12.65 3.95 23.79
C GLN A 505 13.59 5.17 23.65
N GLY A 506 13.10 6.28 23.08
CA GLY A 506 13.85 7.51 22.81
C GLY A 506 14.02 8.40 24.03
#